data_AF-A0A9D6N8H3-F1
#
_entry.id   AF-A0A9D6N8H3-F1
#
_cell.length_a   1.000
_cell.length_b   1.000
_cell.length_c   1.000
_cell.angle_alpha   90.00
_cell.angle_beta   90.00
_cell.angle_gamma   90.00
#
_symmetry.space_group_name_H-M   'P 1'
#
loop_
_entity.id
_entity.type
_entity.pdbx_description
1 polymer ?
#
loop_
_entity_poly.entity_id
_entity_poly.type
_entity_poly.pdbx_seq_one_letter_code
_entity_poly.pdbx_strand_id
1 'polypeptide(L)'
;MGGERRGRLLPGIGLALACLLGLALPARAQLPPEALRQRARASRAMPESLRGQAAEVARSLSPSAEPEELTARLFVRFGPEVALPTALYAAVEHAEMRERLVDEFARRIHVLEDSDEIFHDYLQEVNEFLRVAPSGPAGPPLPELDDFPPRIEKTPEKIHVLRDLPRPTPATPAARLRLFREAALADLDRVEATLERARAAQETYQEQQVRWMRHLVRLSEIADELSDRELLLSVRKASD
;
A
#
# COMPACT_ATOMS: atom_id res chain seq x y z
N MET A 1 19.80 -48.77 -38.17
CA MET A 1 19.21 -47.95 -39.25
C MET A 1 17.85 -47.47 -38.80
N GLY A 2 17.63 -46.15 -38.79
CA GLY A 2 16.34 -45.47 -38.58
C GLY A 2 15.79 -45.51 -37.15
N GLY A 3 15.39 -44.44 -36.49
CA GLY A 3 15.15 -43.06 -36.90
C GLY A 3 14.25 -42.44 -35.84
N GLU A 4 14.57 -41.20 -35.45
CA GLU A 4 13.92 -40.41 -34.40
C GLU A 4 12.41 -40.22 -34.60
N ARG A 5 11.68 -39.97 -33.49
CA ARG A 5 11.02 -38.66 -33.31
C ARG A 5 10.68 -38.39 -31.84
N ARG A 6 11.41 -37.43 -31.30
CA ARG A 6 11.19 -36.73 -30.04
C ARG A 6 9.88 -35.93 -30.10
N GLY A 7 8.97 -36.18 -29.17
CA GLY A 7 7.96 -35.20 -28.75
C GLY A 7 8.53 -34.36 -27.61
N ARG A 8 9.42 -33.41 -27.92
CA ARG A 8 9.85 -32.38 -26.98
C ARG A 8 8.69 -31.41 -26.80
N LEU A 9 7.97 -31.49 -25.69
CA LEU A 9 7.20 -30.36 -25.19
C LEU A 9 8.19 -29.25 -24.84
N LEU A 10 8.02 -28.11 -25.50
CA LEU A 10 8.92 -26.95 -25.46
C LEU A 10 9.05 -26.43 -24.02
N PRO A 11 10.26 -26.25 -23.47
CA PRO A 11 10.49 -25.67 -22.15
C PRO A 11 10.15 -24.17 -22.06
N GLY A 12 9.66 -23.56 -23.14
CA GLY A 12 9.34 -22.13 -23.23
C GLY A 12 7.92 -21.75 -22.83
N ILE A 13 6.97 -22.70 -22.78
CA ILE A 13 5.56 -22.37 -22.52
C ILE A 13 5.30 -22.14 -21.02
N GLY A 14 5.96 -22.89 -20.13
CA GLY A 14 5.84 -22.69 -18.68
C GLY A 14 6.41 -21.34 -18.21
N LEU A 15 7.53 -20.90 -18.81
CA LEU A 15 8.16 -19.61 -18.47
C LEU A 15 7.36 -18.43 -19.05
N ALA A 16 6.79 -18.59 -20.25
CA ALA A 16 5.92 -17.59 -20.85
C ALA A 16 4.60 -17.44 -20.07
N LEU A 17 4.04 -18.53 -19.53
CA LEU A 17 2.86 -18.48 -18.67
C LEU A 17 3.13 -17.78 -17.32
N ALA A 18 4.31 -18.00 -16.73
CA ALA A 18 4.75 -17.31 -15.51
C ALA A 18 4.99 -15.81 -15.75
N CYS A 19 5.53 -15.42 -16.91
CA CYS A 19 5.69 -14.02 -17.30
C CYS A 19 4.36 -13.35 -17.67
N LEU A 20 3.40 -14.09 -18.24
CA LEU A 20 2.06 -13.57 -18.57
C LEU A 20 1.15 -13.45 -17.33
N LEU A 21 1.31 -14.31 -16.33
CA LEU A 21 0.71 -14.10 -14.99
C LEU A 21 1.30 -12.88 -14.27
N GLY A 22 2.52 -12.46 -14.63
CA GLY A 22 3.15 -11.23 -14.12
C GLY A 22 2.63 -9.93 -14.73
N LEU A 23 1.80 -9.98 -15.78
CA LEU A 23 1.24 -8.80 -16.46
C LEU A 23 -0.25 -8.58 -16.16
N ALA A 24 -0.86 -9.42 -15.34
CA ALA A 24 -2.26 -9.33 -14.93
C ALA A 24 -2.42 -9.31 -13.41
N LEU A 25 -1.66 -8.47 -12.72
CA LEU A 25 -1.93 -8.15 -11.32
C LEU A 25 -2.42 -6.70 -11.15
N PRO A 26 -3.66 -6.38 -11.54
CA PRO A 26 -4.42 -5.38 -10.84
C PRO A 26 -5.36 -6.07 -9.84
N ALA A 27 -5.46 -5.49 -8.65
CA ALA A 27 -6.29 -5.89 -7.50
C ALA A 27 -5.60 -6.80 -6.47
N ARG A 28 -5.13 -6.16 -5.38
CA ARG A 28 -4.65 -6.77 -4.12
C ARG A 28 -3.73 -7.98 -4.36
N ALA A 29 -2.44 -7.72 -4.52
CA ALA A 29 -1.44 -8.79 -4.47
C ALA A 29 -1.49 -9.44 -3.09
N GLN A 30 -2.30 -10.49 -2.97
CA GLN A 30 -2.45 -11.34 -1.80
C GLN A 30 -1.22 -12.23 -1.69
N LEU A 31 -0.84 -12.54 -0.45
CA LEU A 31 0.32 -13.38 -0.20
C LEU A 31 0.14 -14.74 -0.87
N PRO A 32 1.21 -15.29 -1.48
CA PRO A 32 1.13 -16.61 -2.07
C PRO A 32 0.72 -17.62 -1.00
N PRO A 33 -0.28 -18.50 -1.27
CA PRO A 33 -0.71 -19.50 -0.30
C PRO A 33 0.43 -20.39 0.19
N GLU A 34 1.40 -20.66 -0.69
CA GLU A 34 2.61 -21.42 -0.33
C GLU A 34 3.46 -20.69 0.71
N ALA A 35 3.69 -19.39 0.54
CA ALA A 35 4.48 -18.62 1.51
C ALA A 35 3.84 -18.64 2.91
N LEU A 36 2.50 -18.61 3.00
CA LEU A 36 1.77 -18.75 4.25
C LEU A 36 1.93 -20.16 4.87
N ARG A 37 1.84 -21.21 4.04
CA ARG A 37 2.10 -22.60 4.48
C ARG A 37 3.52 -22.76 5.00
N GLN A 38 4.49 -22.24 4.26
CA GLN A 38 5.91 -22.31 4.63
C GLN A 38 6.19 -21.49 5.89
N ARG A 39 5.56 -20.32 6.10
CA ARG A 39 5.65 -19.59 7.39
C ARG A 39 5.12 -20.43 8.54
N ALA A 40 4.01 -21.15 8.36
CA ALA A 40 3.47 -22.03 9.41
C ALA A 40 4.40 -23.22 9.71
N ARG A 41 5.13 -23.74 8.72
CA ARG A 41 6.19 -24.73 8.92
C ARG A 41 7.39 -24.12 9.65
N ALA A 42 7.92 -22.99 9.18
CA ALA A 42 9.02 -22.27 9.80
C ALA A 42 8.73 -21.89 11.26
N SER A 43 7.52 -21.41 11.54
CA SER A 43 7.09 -21.05 12.89
C SER A 43 7.07 -22.25 13.85
N ARG A 44 6.85 -23.47 13.36
CA ARG A 44 6.92 -24.71 14.18
C ARG A 44 8.36 -25.16 14.41
N ALA A 45 9.27 -24.83 13.49
CA ALA A 45 10.69 -25.16 13.60
C ALA A 45 11.49 -24.19 14.50
N MET A 46 10.94 -22.99 14.76
CA MET A 46 11.63 -21.93 15.49
C MET A 46 11.11 -21.76 16.93
N PRO A 47 11.99 -21.46 17.91
CA PRO A 47 11.57 -21.05 19.24
C PRO A 47 10.86 -19.67 19.20
N GLU A 48 10.00 -19.40 20.18
CA GLU A 48 9.23 -18.16 20.27
C GLU A 48 10.12 -16.90 20.33
N SER A 49 11.23 -16.97 21.06
CA SER A 49 12.20 -15.86 21.15
C SER A 49 12.75 -15.47 19.77
N LEU A 50 13.04 -16.44 18.91
CA LEU A 50 13.56 -16.19 17.57
C LEU A 50 12.48 -15.65 16.63
N ARG A 51 11.24 -16.15 16.74
CA ARG A 51 10.08 -15.60 16.02
C ARG A 51 9.83 -14.14 16.40
N GLY A 52 9.90 -13.81 17.69
CA GLY A 52 9.75 -12.45 18.20
C GLY A 52 10.79 -11.49 17.60
N GLN A 53 12.06 -11.90 17.58
CA GLN A 53 13.14 -11.10 16.99
C GLN A 53 13.00 -10.96 15.47
N ALA A 54 12.61 -12.03 14.76
CA ALA A 54 12.37 -11.98 13.32
C ALA A 54 11.22 -11.01 12.97
N ALA A 55 10.13 -11.05 13.75
CA ALA A 55 9.00 -10.13 13.61
C ALA A 55 9.38 -8.68 13.96
N GLU A 56 10.26 -8.48 14.93
CA GLU A 56 10.78 -7.15 15.27
C GLU A 56 11.57 -6.55 14.11
N VAL A 57 12.48 -7.34 13.51
CA VAL A 57 13.23 -6.90 12.31
C VAL A 57 12.27 -6.56 11.17
N ALA A 58 11.33 -7.45 10.86
CA ALA A 58 10.34 -7.25 9.79
C ALA A 58 9.51 -5.97 9.98
N ARG A 59 9.07 -5.69 11.22
CA ARG A 59 8.25 -4.51 11.56
C ARG A 59 9.04 -3.22 11.68
N SER A 60 10.36 -3.30 11.86
CA SER A 60 11.23 -2.12 11.92
C SER A 60 11.51 -1.50 10.55
N LEU A 61 11.26 -2.25 9.47
CA LEU A 61 11.48 -1.81 8.10
C LEU A 61 10.40 -0.83 7.65
N SER A 62 10.78 0.11 6.78
CA SER A 62 9.82 0.92 6.05
C SER A 62 8.86 0.02 5.25
N PRO A 63 7.57 0.36 5.12
CA PRO A 63 6.68 -0.30 4.18
C PRO A 63 7.18 -0.33 2.73
N SER A 64 8.05 0.63 2.39
CA SER A 64 8.69 0.73 1.08
C SER A 64 10.04 0.02 1.00
N ALA A 65 10.44 -0.73 2.03
CA ALA A 65 11.72 -1.44 2.05
C ALA A 65 11.75 -2.53 0.98
N GLU A 66 12.90 -2.71 0.36
CA GLU A 66 13.12 -3.79 -0.60
C GLU A 66 13.51 -5.09 0.13
N PRO A 67 13.31 -6.28 -0.47
CA PRO A 67 13.70 -7.55 0.14
C PRO A 67 15.18 -7.62 0.55
N GLU A 68 16.05 -6.95 -0.19
CA GLU A 68 17.48 -6.84 0.10
C GLU A 68 17.73 -6.12 1.43
N GLU A 69 16.92 -5.13 1.78
CA GLU A 69 17.03 -4.42 3.05
C GLU A 69 16.65 -5.33 4.23
N LEU A 70 15.59 -6.14 4.08
CA LEU A 70 15.26 -7.16 5.06
C LEU A 70 16.41 -8.14 5.24
N THR A 71 16.97 -8.63 4.13
CA THR A 71 18.11 -9.56 4.16
C THR A 71 19.29 -8.95 4.92
N ALA A 72 19.65 -7.70 4.63
CA ALA A 72 20.72 -6.99 5.32
C ALA A 72 20.45 -6.82 6.82
N ARG A 73 19.21 -6.48 7.22
CA ARG A 73 18.85 -6.34 8.64
C ARG A 73 18.89 -7.66 9.38
N LEU A 74 18.42 -8.74 8.75
CA LEU A 74 18.52 -10.08 9.29
C LEU A 74 19.98 -10.51 9.46
N PHE A 75 20.85 -10.18 8.50
CA PHE A 75 22.28 -10.47 8.59
C PHE A 75 22.95 -9.72 9.74
N VAL A 76 22.60 -8.45 9.96
CA VAL A 76 23.11 -7.68 11.09
C VAL A 76 22.63 -8.27 12.43
N ARG A 77 21.38 -8.76 12.49
CA ARG A 77 20.78 -9.27 13.72
C ARG A 77 21.22 -10.69 14.07
N PHE A 78 21.34 -11.57 13.07
CA PHE A 78 21.53 -13.01 13.25
C PHE A 78 22.82 -13.55 12.63
N GLY A 79 23.61 -12.70 11.98
CA GLY A 79 24.81 -13.10 11.24
C GLY A 79 24.52 -13.55 9.80
N PRO A 80 25.59 -13.81 9.01
CA PRO A 80 25.48 -14.16 7.59
C PRO A 80 24.84 -15.53 7.35
N GLU A 81 24.83 -16.41 8.35
CA GLU A 81 24.25 -17.76 8.29
C GLU A 81 22.78 -17.77 8.79
N VAL A 82 22.01 -16.69 8.55
CA VAL A 82 20.62 -16.62 9.00
C VAL A 82 19.84 -17.83 8.50
N ALA A 83 19.23 -18.56 9.43
CA ALA A 83 18.47 -19.76 9.10
C ALA A 83 17.29 -19.42 8.18
N LEU A 84 17.05 -20.26 7.17
CA LEU A 84 15.96 -20.09 6.21
C LEU A 84 14.59 -19.90 6.89
N PRO A 85 14.22 -20.65 7.94
CA PRO A 85 12.97 -20.42 8.68
C PRO A 85 12.83 -18.99 9.21
N THR A 86 13.92 -18.40 9.73
CA THR A 86 13.94 -17.03 10.26
C THR A 86 13.72 -16.01 9.15
N ALA A 87 14.41 -16.18 8.02
CA ALA A 87 14.28 -15.29 6.87
C ALA A 87 12.87 -15.34 6.26
N LEU A 88 12.33 -16.55 6.07
CA LEU A 88 10.98 -16.76 5.56
C LEU A 88 9.92 -16.18 6.50
N TYR A 89 10.04 -16.43 7.80
CA TYR A 89 9.10 -15.89 8.80
C TYR A 89 9.07 -14.36 8.75
N ALA A 90 10.24 -13.71 8.74
CA ALA A 90 10.35 -12.25 8.68
C ALA A 90 9.85 -11.68 7.35
N ALA A 91 10.13 -12.35 6.23
CA ALA A 91 9.68 -11.91 4.91
C ALA A 91 8.16 -11.93 4.78
N VAL A 92 7.52 -12.99 5.25
CA VAL A 92 6.04 -13.08 5.25
C VAL A 92 5.43 -12.08 6.23
N GLU A 93 5.98 -11.89 7.43
CA GLU A 93 5.53 -10.85 8.36
C GLU A 93 5.57 -9.44 7.75
N HIS A 94 6.68 -9.09 7.10
CA HIS A 94 6.79 -7.78 6.46
C HIS A 94 5.79 -7.63 5.32
N ALA A 95 5.61 -8.69 4.51
CA ALA A 95 4.64 -8.70 3.42
C ALA A 95 3.17 -8.58 3.89
N GLU A 96 2.80 -9.19 5.03
CA GLU A 96 1.47 -9.02 5.65
C GLU A 96 1.23 -7.60 6.17
N MET A 97 2.25 -6.99 6.76
CA MET A 97 2.18 -5.58 7.17
C MET A 97 1.99 -4.67 5.96
N ARG A 98 2.77 -4.92 4.91
CA ARG A 98 2.71 -4.27 3.61
C ARG A 98 1.30 -4.32 3.01
N GLU A 99 0.69 -5.50 2.90
CA GLU A 99 -0.69 -5.64 2.38
C GLU A 99 -1.73 -4.81 3.12
N ARG A 100 -1.66 -4.77 4.46
CA ARG A 100 -2.58 -3.96 5.27
C ARG A 100 -2.49 -2.47 4.94
N LEU A 101 -1.31 -1.98 4.61
CA LEU A 101 -1.09 -0.59 4.22
C LEU A 101 -1.63 -0.31 2.81
N VAL A 102 -1.59 -1.28 1.88
CA VAL A 102 -2.21 -1.13 0.55
C VAL A 102 -3.69 -0.84 0.66
N ASP A 103 -4.39 -1.62 1.48
CA ASP A 103 -5.82 -1.44 1.66
C ASP A 103 -6.12 -0.07 2.31
N GLU A 104 -5.23 0.42 3.18
CA GLU A 104 -5.34 1.76 3.75
C GLU A 104 -5.07 2.86 2.71
N PHE A 105 -4.04 2.71 1.88
CA PHE A 105 -3.74 3.62 0.78
C PHE A 105 -4.88 3.70 -0.23
N ALA A 106 -5.43 2.55 -0.62
CA ALA A 106 -6.57 2.48 -1.55
C ALA A 106 -7.80 3.20 -0.98
N ARG A 107 -8.12 2.98 0.30
CA ARG A 107 -9.20 3.73 0.98
C ARG A 107 -8.93 5.23 0.98
N ARG A 108 -7.70 5.65 1.24
CA ARG A 108 -7.33 7.07 1.30
C ARG A 108 -7.38 7.76 -0.06
N ILE A 109 -6.97 7.07 -1.12
CA ILE A 109 -7.08 7.57 -2.50
C ILE A 109 -8.55 7.76 -2.86
N HIS A 110 -9.40 6.76 -2.58
CA HIS A 110 -10.84 6.86 -2.85
C HIS A 110 -11.49 8.06 -2.12
N VAL A 111 -11.12 8.29 -0.87
CA VAL A 111 -11.57 9.48 -0.12
C VAL A 111 -11.13 10.80 -0.76
N LEU A 112 -9.91 10.85 -1.31
CA LEU A 112 -9.41 12.04 -2.00
C LEU A 112 -10.12 12.26 -3.35
N GLU A 113 -10.46 11.19 -4.06
CA GLU A 113 -11.27 11.24 -5.29
C GLU A 113 -12.69 11.72 -5.01
N ASP A 114 -13.36 11.18 -3.98
CA ASP A 114 -14.65 11.68 -3.51
C ASP A 114 -14.59 13.17 -3.14
N SER A 115 -13.49 13.59 -2.51
CA SER A 115 -13.27 14.98 -2.09
C SER A 115 -13.08 15.93 -3.28
N ASP A 116 -12.36 15.48 -4.31
CA ASP A 116 -12.16 16.18 -5.57
C ASP A 116 -13.49 16.43 -6.29
N GLU A 117 -14.35 15.39 -6.39
CA GLU A 117 -15.68 15.49 -6.99
C GLU A 117 -16.58 16.49 -6.24
N ILE A 118 -16.61 16.42 -4.91
CA ILE A 118 -17.40 17.34 -4.07
C ILE A 118 -17.00 18.81 -4.30
N PHE A 119 -15.71 19.10 -4.46
CA PHE A 119 -15.27 20.47 -4.73
C PHE A 119 -15.64 20.94 -6.13
N HIS A 120 -15.55 20.07 -7.14
CA HIS A 120 -16.00 20.38 -8.49
C HIS A 120 -17.49 20.73 -8.51
N ASP A 121 -18.32 19.92 -7.85
CA ASP A 121 -19.77 20.16 -7.70
C ASP A 121 -20.05 21.48 -6.97
N TYR A 122 -19.38 21.72 -5.86
CA TYR A 122 -19.54 22.95 -5.08
C TYR A 122 -19.12 24.19 -5.87
N LEU A 123 -18.02 24.12 -6.61
CA LEU A 123 -17.56 25.21 -7.48
C LEU A 123 -18.56 25.47 -8.61
N GLN A 124 -19.16 24.43 -9.18
CA GLN A 124 -20.24 24.60 -10.16
C GLN A 124 -21.43 25.34 -9.53
N GLU A 125 -21.89 24.90 -8.36
CA GLU A 125 -22.99 25.53 -7.63
C GLU A 125 -22.69 27.01 -7.33
N VAL A 126 -21.52 27.33 -6.80
CA VAL A 126 -21.10 28.70 -6.52
C VAL A 126 -21.06 29.54 -7.80
N ASN A 127 -20.56 29.00 -8.91
CA ASN A 127 -20.52 29.70 -10.19
C ASN A 127 -21.92 29.96 -10.76
N GLU A 128 -22.88 29.05 -10.55
CA GLU A 128 -24.28 29.24 -10.93
C GLU A 128 -24.92 30.37 -10.11
N PHE A 129 -24.74 30.37 -8.79
CA PHE A 129 -25.25 31.44 -7.92
C PHE A 129 -24.57 32.79 -8.21
N LEU A 130 -23.27 32.81 -8.53
CA LEU A 130 -22.53 34.03 -8.88
C LEU A 130 -23.15 34.79 -10.07
N ARG A 131 -23.79 34.09 -11.01
CA ARG A 131 -24.43 34.70 -12.19
C ARG A 131 -25.65 35.56 -11.84
N VAL A 132 -26.33 35.23 -10.75
CA VAL A 132 -27.60 35.85 -10.34
C VAL A 132 -27.50 36.56 -8.98
N ALA A 133 -26.31 36.57 -8.38
CA ALA A 133 -26.12 37.03 -7.01
C ALA A 133 -26.36 38.55 -6.86
N PRO A 134 -26.98 38.97 -5.76
CA PRO A 134 -27.14 40.39 -5.45
C PRO A 134 -25.78 41.04 -5.19
N SER A 135 -25.73 42.36 -5.41
CA SER A 135 -24.62 43.18 -4.94
C SER A 135 -24.66 43.30 -3.42
N GLY A 136 -23.51 43.20 -2.76
CA GLY A 136 -23.42 43.32 -1.31
C GLY A 136 -22.01 42.99 -0.80
N PRO A 137 -21.74 43.29 0.48
CA PRO A 137 -20.42 43.07 1.08
C PRO A 137 -20.12 41.58 1.24
N ALA A 138 -18.82 41.24 1.32
CA ALA A 138 -18.34 39.87 1.48
C ALA A 138 -18.54 39.30 2.89
N GLY A 139 -18.94 40.11 3.87
CA GLY A 139 -19.05 39.69 5.27
C GLY A 139 -17.67 39.38 5.90
N PRO A 140 -17.64 38.65 7.04
CA PRO A 140 -16.40 38.31 7.75
C PRO A 140 -15.54 37.30 6.98
N PRO A 141 -14.21 37.25 7.11
CA PRO A 141 -13.40 36.22 6.44
C PRO A 141 -13.89 34.80 6.76
N LEU A 142 -13.68 33.86 5.83
CA LEU A 142 -13.90 32.45 6.11
C LEU A 142 -12.86 31.97 7.13
N PRO A 143 -13.23 31.06 8.07
CA PRO A 143 -12.28 30.52 9.05
C PRO A 143 -11.08 29.93 8.31
N GLU A 144 -9.87 30.37 8.63
CA GLU A 144 -8.64 29.82 8.06
C GLU A 144 -8.53 28.32 8.38
N LEU A 145 -7.86 27.59 7.50
CA LEU A 145 -7.55 26.19 7.74
C LEU A 145 -6.33 26.19 8.68
N ASP A 146 -6.57 26.39 9.98
CA ASP A 146 -5.51 26.30 10.99
C ASP A 146 -4.89 24.89 10.97
N ASP A 147 -3.60 24.79 11.36
CA ASP A 147 -2.88 23.54 11.67
C ASP A 147 -3.48 22.77 12.88
N PHE A 148 -4.77 22.94 13.17
CA PHE A 148 -5.47 22.02 14.05
C PHE A 148 -5.70 20.72 13.27
N PRO A 149 -5.57 19.55 13.95
CA PRO A 149 -5.83 18.30 13.28
C PRO A 149 -7.22 18.42 12.65
N PRO A 150 -7.45 17.75 11.50
CA PRO A 150 -8.81 17.53 11.07
C PRO A 150 -9.73 17.35 12.27
N ARG A 151 -10.90 18.00 12.29
CA ARG A 151 -11.98 17.38 13.04
C ARG A 151 -12.16 16.01 12.42
N ILE A 152 -11.52 15.01 13.02
CA ILE A 152 -11.69 13.61 12.71
C ILE A 152 -13.04 13.29 13.28
N GLU A 153 -14.11 13.56 12.54
CA GLU A 153 -15.34 12.83 12.78
C GLU A 153 -15.11 11.41 12.30
N LYS A 154 -14.80 10.53 13.25
CA LYS A 154 -14.83 9.09 13.02
C LYS A 154 -16.28 8.67 12.81
N THR A 155 -16.74 8.71 11.59
CA THR A 155 -17.87 7.88 11.15
C THR A 155 -17.37 6.59 10.51
N PRO A 156 -18.16 5.49 10.54
CA PRO A 156 -17.76 4.19 10.02
C PRO A 156 -17.29 4.18 8.55
N GLU A 157 -17.61 5.21 7.77
CA GLU A 157 -17.52 5.14 6.31
C GLU A 157 -16.64 6.19 5.61
N LYS A 158 -16.31 7.36 6.17
CA LYS A 158 -15.51 8.36 5.42
C LYS A 158 -14.67 9.26 6.34
N ILE A 159 -13.38 9.44 6.00
CA ILE A 159 -12.50 10.43 6.64
C ILE A 159 -12.59 11.69 5.79
N HIS A 160 -13.55 12.57 6.05
CA HIS A 160 -13.59 13.87 5.39
C HIS A 160 -12.80 14.88 6.21
N VAL A 161 -11.76 15.44 5.61
CA VAL A 161 -11.04 16.58 6.19
C VAL A 161 -11.05 17.66 5.14
N LEU A 162 -12.14 18.39 5.08
CA LEU A 162 -12.25 19.59 4.28
C LEU A 162 -12.95 20.62 5.15
N ARG A 163 -12.53 21.88 5.04
CA ARG A 163 -13.21 23.01 5.67
C ARG A 163 -14.70 22.92 5.35
N ASP A 164 -15.57 23.04 6.36
CA ASP A 164 -17.02 23.14 6.14
C ASP A 164 -17.31 24.46 5.41
N LEU A 165 -17.40 24.38 4.08
CA LEU A 165 -17.74 25.53 3.25
C LEU A 165 -19.26 25.79 3.33
N PRO A 166 -19.68 27.05 3.54
CA PRO A 166 -21.11 27.34 3.63
C PRO A 166 -21.78 27.16 2.27
N ARG A 167 -22.93 26.51 2.22
CA ARG A 167 -23.69 26.38 0.96
C ARG A 167 -24.10 27.75 0.39
N PRO A 168 -23.98 27.97 -0.92
CA PRO A 168 -24.48 29.18 -1.56
C PRO A 168 -26.02 29.23 -1.47
N THR A 169 -26.58 30.43 -1.39
CA THR A 169 -28.03 30.66 -1.37
C THR A 169 -28.37 31.83 -2.31
N PRO A 170 -29.63 31.97 -2.78
CA PRO A 170 -30.02 33.07 -3.65
C PRO A 170 -29.75 34.47 -3.06
N ALA A 171 -29.74 34.58 -1.73
CA ALA A 171 -29.49 35.84 -1.03
C ALA A 171 -28.00 36.11 -0.79
N THR A 172 -27.11 35.15 -1.06
CA THR A 172 -25.67 35.29 -0.79
C THR A 172 -25.06 36.32 -1.75
N PRO A 173 -24.42 37.40 -1.24
CA PRO A 173 -23.85 38.43 -2.11
C PRO A 173 -22.72 37.93 -3.00
N ALA A 174 -22.57 38.54 -4.18
CA ALA A 174 -21.51 38.17 -5.14
C ALA A 174 -20.11 38.22 -4.52
N ALA A 175 -19.82 39.21 -3.67
CA ALA A 175 -18.52 39.33 -3.00
C ALA A 175 -18.28 38.18 -2.00
N ARG A 176 -19.33 37.66 -1.35
CA ARG A 176 -19.24 36.50 -0.45
C ARG A 176 -19.00 35.21 -1.22
N LEU A 177 -19.72 35.01 -2.32
CA LEU A 177 -19.56 33.85 -3.19
C LEU A 177 -18.16 33.78 -3.82
N ARG A 178 -17.52 34.92 -4.09
CA ARG A 178 -16.11 34.95 -4.52
C ARG A 178 -15.16 34.40 -3.45
N LEU A 179 -15.37 34.74 -2.18
CA LEU A 179 -14.59 34.15 -1.08
C LEU A 179 -14.81 32.63 -0.98
N PHE A 180 -16.05 32.18 -1.18
CA PHE A 180 -16.37 30.74 -1.19
C PHE A 180 -15.62 30.01 -2.31
N ARG A 181 -15.63 30.61 -3.51
CA ARG A 181 -14.93 30.09 -4.69
C ARG A 181 -13.42 30.06 -4.49
N GLU A 182 -12.83 31.13 -3.98
CA GLU A 182 -11.38 31.23 -3.71
C GLU A 182 -10.94 30.19 -2.67
N ALA A 183 -11.70 30.02 -1.60
CA ALA A 183 -11.43 29.00 -0.58
C ALA A 183 -11.56 27.57 -1.15
N ALA A 184 -12.63 27.29 -1.91
CA ALA A 184 -12.83 25.99 -2.54
C ALA A 184 -11.73 25.64 -3.56
N LEU A 185 -11.28 26.61 -4.36
CA LEU A 185 -10.15 26.40 -5.29
C LEU A 185 -8.86 26.09 -4.55
N ALA A 186 -8.53 26.84 -3.48
CA ALA A 186 -7.32 26.60 -2.71
C ALA A 186 -7.33 25.22 -2.02
N ASP A 187 -8.50 24.77 -1.57
CA ASP A 187 -8.66 23.46 -0.94
C ASP A 187 -8.64 22.32 -1.99
N LEU A 188 -9.24 22.56 -3.18
CA LEU A 188 -9.16 21.65 -4.33
C LEU A 188 -7.71 21.44 -4.78
N ASP A 189 -6.93 22.51 -4.98
CA ASP A 189 -5.51 22.43 -5.36
C ASP A 189 -4.71 21.56 -4.37
N ARG A 190 -5.03 21.64 -3.07
CA ARG A 190 -4.39 20.80 -2.03
C ARG A 190 -4.81 19.33 -2.13
N VAL A 191 -6.08 19.07 -2.42
CA VAL A 191 -6.61 17.71 -2.63
C VAL A 191 -5.95 17.09 -3.84
N GLU A 192 -5.94 17.77 -4.99
CA GLU A 192 -5.32 17.32 -6.23
C GLU A 192 -3.82 17.02 -6.03
N ALA A 193 -3.06 17.94 -5.43
CA ALA A 193 -1.64 17.74 -5.14
C ALA A 193 -1.38 16.58 -4.16
N THR A 194 -2.34 16.28 -3.27
CA THR A 194 -2.23 15.13 -2.35
C THR A 194 -2.61 13.83 -3.05
N LEU A 195 -3.62 13.86 -3.91
CA LEU A 195 -4.06 12.74 -4.74
C LEU A 195 -2.97 12.31 -5.72
N GLU A 196 -2.31 13.25 -6.39
CA GLU A 196 -1.16 12.97 -7.27
C GLU A 196 -0.03 12.28 -6.51
N ARG A 197 0.36 12.82 -5.34
CA ARG A 197 1.39 12.20 -4.47
C ARG A 197 0.98 10.81 -4.01
N ALA A 198 -0.29 10.61 -3.65
CA ALA A 198 -0.81 9.32 -3.22
C ALA A 198 -0.80 8.28 -4.36
N ARG A 199 -1.17 8.68 -5.57
CA ARG A 199 -1.12 7.82 -6.78
C ARG A 199 0.31 7.45 -7.15
N ALA A 200 1.25 8.39 -7.13
CA ALA A 200 2.67 8.11 -7.38
C ALA A 200 3.27 7.16 -6.32
N ALA A 201 2.89 7.33 -5.04
CA ALA A 201 3.28 6.42 -3.98
C ALA A 201 2.68 5.02 -4.17
N GLN A 202 1.42 4.92 -4.63
CA GLN A 202 0.77 3.66 -4.95
C GLN A 202 1.47 2.91 -6.08
N GLU A 203 1.86 3.61 -7.15
CA GLU A 203 2.61 3.04 -8.27
C GLU A 203 3.95 2.46 -7.81
N THR A 204 4.74 3.27 -7.09
CA THR A 204 6.01 2.83 -6.48
C THR A 204 5.81 1.60 -5.60
N TYR A 205 4.76 1.63 -4.78
CA TYR A 205 4.43 0.52 -3.90
C TYR A 205 4.10 -0.76 -4.67
N GLN A 206 3.32 -0.67 -5.77
CA GLN A 206 2.95 -1.81 -6.60
C GLN A 206 4.17 -2.46 -7.25
N GLU A 207 5.12 -1.66 -7.76
CA GLU A 207 6.37 -2.17 -8.32
C GLU A 207 7.17 -2.96 -7.29
N GLN A 208 7.27 -2.43 -6.07
CA GLN A 208 7.95 -3.10 -4.97
C GLN A 208 7.21 -4.36 -4.50
N GLN A 209 5.87 -4.34 -4.50
CA GLN A 209 5.07 -5.51 -4.14
C GLN A 209 5.38 -6.69 -5.07
N VAL A 210 5.59 -6.45 -6.37
CA VAL A 210 6.02 -7.49 -7.31
C VAL A 210 7.38 -8.07 -6.92
N ARG A 211 8.34 -7.24 -6.51
CA ARG A 211 9.66 -7.70 -6.03
C ARG A 211 9.53 -8.58 -4.80
N TRP A 212 8.70 -8.17 -3.84
CA TRP A 212 8.38 -8.96 -2.66
C TRP A 212 7.73 -10.30 -3.00
N MET A 213 6.78 -10.34 -3.93
CA MET A 213 6.15 -11.61 -4.34
C MET A 213 7.17 -12.56 -4.96
N ARG A 214 8.06 -12.07 -5.83
CA ARG A 214 9.15 -12.89 -6.38
C ARG A 214 10.09 -13.40 -5.30
N HIS A 215 10.43 -12.56 -4.31
CA HIS A 215 11.28 -12.95 -3.20
C HIS A 215 10.62 -14.05 -2.34
N LEU A 216 9.34 -13.91 -2.01
CA LEU A 216 8.58 -14.90 -1.24
C LEU A 216 8.45 -16.23 -1.98
N VAL A 217 8.18 -16.21 -3.29
CA VAL A 217 8.14 -17.42 -4.11
C VAL A 217 9.48 -18.14 -4.05
N ARG A 218 10.58 -17.41 -4.27
CA ARG A 218 11.93 -18.00 -4.21
C ARG A 218 12.26 -18.60 -2.85
N LEU A 219 11.94 -17.92 -1.76
CA LEU A 219 12.14 -18.47 -0.40
C LEU A 219 11.29 -19.71 -0.16
N SER A 220 10.07 -19.74 -0.70
CA SER A 220 9.17 -20.88 -0.56
C SER A 220 9.65 -22.09 -1.36
N GLU A 221 10.14 -21.88 -2.59
CA GLU A 221 10.74 -22.93 -3.41
C GLU A 221 11.95 -23.58 -2.72
N ILE A 222 12.84 -22.76 -2.14
CA ILE A 222 13.98 -23.28 -1.36
C ILE A 222 13.49 -24.06 -0.12
N ALA A 223 12.43 -23.60 0.54
CA ALA A 223 11.87 -24.29 1.70
C ALA A 223 11.18 -25.61 1.33
N ASP A 224 10.62 -25.72 0.13
CA ASP A 224 9.99 -26.94 -0.40
C ASP A 224 11.01 -28.04 -0.71
N GLU A 225 12.23 -27.66 -1.09
CA GLU A 225 13.34 -28.59 -1.28
C GLU A 225 13.84 -29.20 0.04
N LEU A 226 13.44 -28.64 1.19
CA LEU A 226 13.89 -29.06 2.51
C LEU A 226 12.80 -29.81 3.29
N SER A 227 13.20 -30.93 3.88
CA SER A 227 12.39 -31.63 4.87
C SER A 227 12.26 -30.82 6.16
N ASP A 228 11.20 -31.09 6.95
CA ASP A 228 11.01 -30.47 8.27
C ASP A 228 12.21 -30.68 9.21
N ARG A 229 12.90 -31.82 9.06
CA ARG A 229 14.12 -32.13 9.82
C ARG A 229 15.27 -31.21 9.42
N GLU A 230 15.44 -30.94 8.14
CA GLU A 230 16.51 -30.04 7.64
C GLU A 230 16.24 -28.59 8.04
N LEU A 231 14.98 -28.16 8.03
CA LEU A 231 14.58 -26.84 8.54
C LEU A 231 14.92 -26.70 10.03
N LEU A 232 14.60 -27.70 10.85
CA LEU A 232 14.95 -27.72 12.28
C LEU A 232 16.47 -27.67 12.51
N LEU A 233 17.24 -28.44 11.73
CA LEU A 233 18.70 -28.45 11.82
C LEU A 233 19.32 -27.11 11.42
N SER A 234 18.73 -26.40 10.44
CA SER A 234 19.20 -25.08 10.02
C SER A 234 19.09 -24.04 11.14
N VAL A 235 18.01 -24.09 11.93
CA VAL A 235 17.81 -23.21 13.09
C VAL A 235 18.82 -23.51 14.19
N ARG A 236 19.08 -24.79 14.48
CA ARG A 236 20.06 -25.18 15.49
C ARG A 236 21.47 -24.74 15.12
N LYS A 237 21.89 -24.99 13.88
CA LYS A 237 23.20 -24.58 13.38
C LYS A 237 23.42 -23.06 13.46
N ALA A 238 22.37 -22.26 13.27
CA ALA A 238 22.46 -20.81 13.38
C ALA A 238 22.39 -20.27 14.83
N SER A 239 22.11 -21.14 15.81
CA SER A 239 22.01 -20.78 17.23
C SER A 239 23.25 -21.18 18.05
N ASP A 240 24.14 -21.99 17.47
CA ASP A 240 25.40 -22.46 18.04
C ASP A 240 26.58 -21.60 17.55
#